data_AF-A0A6G3WKE5-F1
#
_entry.id   AF-A0A6G3WKE5-F1
#
_cell.length_a   1.000
_cell.length_b   1.000
_cell.length_c   1.000
_cell.angle_alpha   90.00
_cell.angle_beta   90.00
_cell.angle_gamma   90.00
#
_symmetry.space_group_name_H-M   'P 1'
#
loop_
_entity.id
_entity.type
_entity.pdbx_description
1 polymer ?
#
loop_
_entity_poly.entity_id
_entity_poly.type
_entity_poly.pdbx_seq_one_letter_code
_entity_poly.pdbx_strand_id
1 'polypeptide(L)'
;MPPAKKRPRAYDHLRTRTAVLAQFAHVRDAVAVLTPEQLARPTRLGDWTVRDLVAHIAQGLGSVSRDLALPEPPGPRPATTLLEWPPAVAAFVRDPEAPAPAAAHPDLLALYGEVEAAFLADVPATGAGDRLLPTLVGSMRLTDYLVTRTVELIVHT
;
A
#
# COMPACT_ATOMS: atom_id res chain seq x y z
N MET A 1 13.48 -29.84 21.73
CA MET A 1 13.43 -28.38 21.97
C MET A 1 12.59 -27.73 20.88
N PRO A 2 11.64 -26.84 21.19
CA PRO A 2 11.03 -26.04 20.14
C PRO A 2 12.11 -25.16 19.49
N PRO A 3 12.10 -24.98 18.16
CA PRO A 3 13.09 -24.16 17.49
C PRO A 3 13.03 -22.73 18.01
N ALA A 4 14.19 -22.10 18.18
CA ALA A 4 14.27 -20.71 18.60
C ALA A 4 13.45 -19.83 17.65
N LYS A 5 12.49 -19.07 18.18
CA LYS A 5 11.72 -18.10 17.38
C LYS A 5 12.70 -17.09 16.79
N LYS A 6 12.85 -17.08 15.47
CA LYS A 6 13.67 -16.09 14.76
C LYS A 6 13.12 -14.69 15.08
N ARG A 7 14.01 -13.77 15.45
CA ARG A 7 13.64 -12.36 15.60
C ARG A 7 13.05 -11.86 14.28
N PRO A 8 11.91 -11.14 14.30
CA PRO A 8 11.39 -10.49 13.12
C PRO A 8 12.45 -9.59 12.50
N ARG A 9 12.50 -9.57 11.16
CA ARG A 9 13.40 -8.68 10.42
C ARG A 9 12.97 -7.23 10.67
N ALA A 10 13.92 -6.37 11.01
CA ALA A 10 13.70 -4.93 11.06
C ALA A 10 14.01 -4.30 9.70
N TYR A 11 13.21 -3.31 9.31
CA TYR A 11 13.42 -2.51 8.10
C TYR A 11 13.76 -1.09 8.48
N ASP A 12 14.57 -0.43 7.65
CA ASP A 12 14.91 0.97 7.84
C ASP A 12 13.79 1.85 7.25
N HIS A 13 13.17 2.69 8.09
CA HIS A 13 12.03 3.53 7.70
C HIS A 13 12.34 4.43 6.51
N LEU A 14 13.48 5.13 6.53
CA LEU A 14 13.82 6.10 5.49
C LEU A 14 14.13 5.42 4.16
N ARG A 15 14.81 4.27 4.20
CA ARG A 15 15.07 3.44 3.02
C ARG A 15 13.79 2.89 2.43
N THR A 16 12.87 2.39 3.25
CA THR A 16 11.57 1.88 2.78
C THR A 16 10.72 3.01 2.21
N ARG A 17 10.63 4.16 2.89
CA ARG A 17 9.93 5.36 2.39
C ARG A 17 10.47 5.80 1.03
N THR A 18 11.79 5.81 0.86
CA THR A 18 12.44 6.16 -0.42
C THR A 18 12.11 5.15 -1.51
N ALA A 19 12.10 3.85 -1.19
CA ALA A 19 11.74 2.80 -2.15
C ALA A 19 10.28 2.92 -2.61
N VAL A 20 9.35 3.21 -1.68
CA VAL A 20 7.94 3.45 -2.00
C VAL A 20 7.79 4.64 -2.95
N LEU A 21 8.40 5.78 -2.63
CA LEU A 21 8.34 6.98 -3.47
C LEU A 21 8.92 6.75 -4.86
N ALA A 22 10.10 6.11 -4.94
CA ALA A 22 10.75 5.84 -6.22
C ALA A 22 9.90 4.90 -7.10
N GLN A 23 9.37 3.82 -6.52
CA GLN A 23 8.53 2.88 -7.27
C GLN A 23 7.19 3.52 -7.66
N PHE A 24 6.57 4.32 -6.79
CA PHE A 24 5.32 5.00 -7.12
C PHE A 24 5.50 6.04 -8.23
N ALA A 25 6.59 6.80 -8.21
CA ALA A 25 6.94 7.71 -9.30
C ALA A 25 7.14 6.97 -10.62
N HIS A 26 7.79 5.80 -10.60
CA HIS A 26 7.92 4.95 -11.79
C HIS A 26 6.57 4.53 -12.38
N VAL A 27 5.60 4.15 -11.52
CA VAL A 27 4.23 3.85 -11.96
C VAL A 27 3.55 5.09 -12.54
N ARG A 28 3.65 6.24 -11.85
CA ARG A 28 3.05 7.50 -12.30
C ARG A 28 3.52 7.88 -13.70
N ASP A 29 4.81 7.74 -13.97
CA ASP A 29 5.40 8.04 -15.28
C ASP A 29 4.86 7.11 -16.37
N ALA A 30 4.62 5.84 -16.06
CA ALA A 30 3.95 4.90 -16.97
C ALA A 30 2.48 5.28 -17.20
N VAL A 31 1.75 5.63 -16.14
CA VAL A 31 0.33 6.03 -16.21
C VAL A 31 0.14 7.28 -17.08
N ALA A 32 1.07 8.22 -17.03
CA ALA A 32 1.02 9.47 -17.80
C ALA A 32 0.98 9.26 -19.33
N VAL A 33 1.41 8.10 -19.82
CA VAL A 33 1.48 7.80 -21.27
C VAL A 33 0.52 6.70 -21.72
N LEU A 34 -0.29 6.12 -20.82
CA LEU A 34 -1.27 5.09 -21.18
C LEU A 34 -2.45 5.70 -21.94
N THR A 35 -2.80 5.09 -23.07
CA THR A 35 -4.00 5.48 -23.84
C THR A 35 -5.29 4.88 -23.25
N PRO A 36 -6.47 5.43 -23.56
CA PRO A 36 -7.75 4.84 -23.15
C PRO A 36 -7.89 3.36 -23.55
N GLU A 37 -7.44 2.98 -24.74
CA GLU A 37 -7.49 1.61 -25.23
C GLU A 37 -6.57 0.70 -24.42
N GLN A 38 -5.39 1.18 -24.02
CA GLN A 38 -4.47 0.43 -23.15
C GLN A 38 -5.02 0.28 -21.73
N LEU A 39 -5.65 1.33 -21.20
CA LEU A 39 -6.33 1.31 -19.90
C LEU A 39 -7.49 0.31 -19.87
N ALA A 40 -8.19 0.12 -20.99
CA ALA A 40 -9.30 -0.83 -21.11
C ALA A 40 -8.87 -2.30 -21.29
N ARG A 41 -7.56 -2.59 -21.42
CA ARG A 41 -7.07 -3.97 -21.60
C ARG A 41 -7.24 -4.80 -20.33
N PRO A 42 -7.47 -6.11 -20.44
CA PRO A 42 -7.52 -7.00 -19.27
C PRO A 42 -6.14 -7.16 -18.62
N THR A 43 -6.15 -7.49 -17.33
CA THR A 43 -4.96 -7.89 -16.56
C THR A 43 -4.97 -9.40 -16.30
N ARG A 44 -4.06 -9.88 -15.44
CA ARG A 44 -4.06 -11.25 -14.92
C ARG A 44 -4.85 -11.38 -13.60
N LEU A 45 -5.52 -10.31 -13.15
CA LEU A 45 -6.25 -10.22 -11.89
C LEU A 45 -7.77 -10.33 -12.13
N GLY A 46 -8.22 -11.50 -12.59
CA GLY A 46 -9.64 -11.72 -12.90
C GLY A 46 -10.16 -10.73 -13.95
N ASP A 47 -11.30 -10.10 -13.67
CA ASP A 47 -11.97 -9.17 -14.60
C ASP A 47 -11.39 -7.74 -14.59
N TRP A 48 -10.29 -7.51 -13.85
CA TRP A 48 -9.70 -6.19 -13.77
C TRP A 48 -9.07 -5.76 -15.09
N THR A 49 -9.39 -4.53 -15.50
CA THR A 49 -8.68 -3.80 -16.54
C THR A 49 -7.40 -3.17 -15.99
N VAL A 50 -6.51 -2.71 -16.89
CA VAL A 50 -5.33 -1.93 -16.49
C VAL A 50 -5.76 -0.67 -15.71
N ARG A 51 -6.90 -0.07 -16.06
CA ARG A 51 -7.47 1.06 -15.31
C ARG A 51 -7.75 0.71 -13.85
N ASP A 52 -8.34 -0.45 -13.61
CA ASP A 52 -8.66 -0.95 -12.26
C ASP A 52 -7.39 -1.18 -11.45
N LEU A 53 -6.38 -1.79 -12.07
CA LEU A 53 -5.08 -2.00 -11.44
C LEU A 53 -4.38 -0.68 -11.09
N VAL A 54 -4.36 0.28 -12.01
CA VAL A 54 -3.75 1.60 -11.80
C VAL A 54 -4.46 2.36 -10.67
N ALA A 55 -5.79 2.32 -10.62
CA ALA A 55 -6.56 2.92 -9.54
C ALA A 55 -6.30 2.22 -8.20
N HIS A 56 -6.20 0.89 -8.20
CA HIS A 56 -5.89 0.09 -7.01
C HIS A 56 -4.52 0.44 -6.42
N ILE A 57 -3.48 0.57 -7.25
CA ILE A 57 -2.13 0.96 -6.79
C ILE A 57 -2.17 2.32 -6.06
N ALA A 58 -2.83 3.32 -6.64
CA ALA A 58 -2.98 4.63 -6.02
C ALA A 58 -3.77 4.57 -4.70
N GLN A 59 -4.86 3.82 -4.65
CA GLN A 59 -5.63 3.62 -3.42
C GLN A 59 -4.84 2.88 -2.34
N GLY A 60 -4.02 1.92 -2.75
CA GLY A 60 -3.15 1.13 -1.90
C GLY A 60 -2.07 1.99 -1.24
N LEU A 61 -1.49 2.96 -1.95
CA LEU A 61 -0.58 3.93 -1.34
C LEU A 61 -1.33 5.00 -0.52
N GLY A 62 -2.46 5.50 -1.04
CA GLY A 62 -3.29 6.49 -0.37
C GLY A 62 -3.88 6.00 0.97
N SER A 63 -3.95 4.69 1.20
CA SER A 63 -4.35 4.16 2.52
C SER A 63 -3.39 4.57 3.61
N VAL A 64 -2.09 4.76 3.31
CA VAL A 64 -1.10 5.17 4.31
C VAL A 64 -1.48 6.51 4.95
N SER A 65 -1.77 7.52 4.13
CA SER A 65 -2.24 8.83 4.60
C SER A 65 -3.58 8.74 5.34
N ARG A 66 -4.54 7.96 4.82
CA ARG A 66 -5.83 7.76 5.49
C ARG A 66 -5.66 7.14 6.88
N ASP A 67 -4.83 6.10 6.99
CA ASP A 67 -4.57 5.39 8.24
C ASP A 67 -3.76 6.27 9.22
N LEU A 68 -2.86 7.13 8.71
CA LEU A 68 -2.14 8.13 9.51
C LEU A 68 -3.03 9.27 10.01
N ALA A 69 -4.15 9.57 9.35
CA ALA A 69 -5.10 10.58 9.83
C ALA A 69 -5.96 10.07 11.01
N LEU A 70 -6.02 8.74 11.20
CA LEU A 70 -6.76 8.13 12.31
C LEU A 70 -5.95 8.17 13.61
N PRO A 71 -6.62 8.13 14.79
CA PRO A 71 -5.94 8.01 16.07
C PRO A 71 -4.97 6.82 16.10
N GLU A 72 -3.80 7.01 16.69
CA GLU A 72 -2.85 5.92 16.88
C GLU A 72 -3.47 4.83 17.77
N PRO A 73 -3.47 3.55 17.35
CA PRO A 73 -3.96 2.45 18.16
C PRO A 73 -3.21 2.36 19.50
N PRO A 74 -3.92 2.04 20.60
CA PRO A 74 -3.32 2.00 21.92
C PRO A 74 -2.34 0.84 22.08
N GLY A 75 -1.34 1.04 22.95
CA GLY A 75 -0.40 0.01 23.38
C GLY A 75 0.94 0.06 22.63
N PRO A 76 1.98 -0.60 23.19
CA PRO A 76 3.35 -0.46 22.68
C PRO A 76 3.70 -1.41 21.51
N ARG A 77 2.76 -2.28 21.09
CA ARG A 77 3.03 -3.37 20.14
C ARG A 77 1.94 -3.44 19.07
N PRO A 78 2.31 -3.77 17.82
CA PRO A 78 1.34 -4.03 16.77
C PRO A 78 0.52 -5.28 17.12
N ALA A 79 -0.77 -5.28 16.74
CA ALA A 79 -1.62 -6.45 16.84
C ALA A 79 -1.31 -7.49 15.74
N THR A 80 -0.65 -7.09 14.66
CA THR A 80 -0.24 -7.98 13.57
C THR A 80 1.14 -7.62 13.04
N THR A 81 2.00 -8.63 12.90
CA THR A 81 3.33 -8.46 12.30
C THR A 81 3.28 -8.51 10.77
N LEU A 82 4.32 -8.01 10.11
CA LEU A 82 4.43 -8.04 8.65
C LEU A 82 4.21 -9.44 8.04
N LEU A 83 4.67 -10.52 8.69
CA LEU A 83 4.54 -11.88 8.15
C LEU A 83 3.17 -12.51 8.43
N GLU A 84 2.49 -12.08 9.50
CA GLU A 84 1.13 -12.52 9.83
C GLU A 84 0.08 -11.80 8.97
N TRP A 85 0.43 -10.63 8.44
CA TRP A 85 -0.48 -9.75 7.74
C TRP A 85 -1.04 -10.32 6.43
N PRO A 86 -0.24 -10.75 5.43
CA PRO A 86 -0.78 -11.28 4.18
C PRO A 86 -1.79 -12.43 4.35
N PRO A 87 -1.52 -13.49 5.15
CA PRO A 87 -2.51 -14.55 5.33
C PRO A 87 -3.76 -14.09 6.09
N ALA A 88 -3.63 -13.12 7.02
CA ALA A 88 -4.77 -12.55 7.72
C ALA A 88 -5.66 -11.72 6.79
N VAL A 89 -5.07 -10.88 5.94
CA VAL A 89 -5.82 -10.15 4.90
C VAL A 89 -6.49 -11.11 3.94
N ALA A 90 -5.79 -12.13 3.44
CA ALA A 90 -6.40 -13.13 2.55
C ALA A 90 -7.56 -13.90 3.19
N ALA A 91 -7.54 -14.11 4.51
CA ALA A 91 -8.65 -14.70 5.24
C ALA A 91 -9.83 -13.73 5.42
N PHE A 92 -9.54 -12.44 5.60
CA PHE A 92 -10.53 -11.38 5.78
C PHE A 92 -11.24 -11.02 4.46
N VAL A 93 -10.49 -10.92 3.37
CA VAL A 93 -10.98 -10.55 2.02
C VAL A 93 -11.48 -11.77 1.26
N ARG A 94 -12.00 -12.81 1.93
CA ARG A 94 -12.72 -13.90 1.25
C ARG A 94 -14.10 -13.42 0.79
N ASP A 95 -14.08 -12.47 -0.13
CA ASP A 95 -15.17 -12.11 -1.03
C ASP A 95 -14.56 -11.57 -2.33
N PRO A 96 -14.58 -12.33 -3.44
CA PRO A 96 -14.00 -11.94 -4.72
C PRO A 96 -14.77 -10.81 -5.44
N GLU A 97 -15.89 -10.34 -4.88
CA GLU A 97 -16.81 -9.35 -5.48
C GLU A 97 -16.52 -7.89 -5.08
N ALA A 98 -15.37 -7.58 -4.46
CA ALA A 98 -15.06 -6.19 -4.11
C ALA A 98 -15.04 -5.33 -5.41
N PRO A 99 -15.93 -4.32 -5.54
CA PRO A 99 -16.11 -3.60 -6.78
C PRO A 99 -14.83 -2.87 -7.19
N ALA A 100 -14.60 -2.83 -8.51
CA ALA A 100 -13.37 -2.30 -9.05
C ALA A 100 -13.19 -0.81 -8.69
N PRO A 101 -12.04 -0.41 -8.15
CA PRO A 101 -11.83 0.94 -7.65
C PRO A 101 -11.84 2.06 -8.70
N ALA A 102 -11.80 1.72 -10.00
CA ALA A 102 -11.66 2.70 -11.07
C ALA A 102 -12.88 3.61 -11.29
N ALA A 103 -14.08 3.21 -10.89
CA ALA A 103 -15.31 3.95 -11.21
C ALA A 103 -15.34 5.37 -10.59
N ALA A 104 -14.55 5.62 -9.54
CA ALA A 104 -14.58 6.88 -8.80
C ALA A 104 -13.63 7.98 -9.31
N HIS A 105 -12.67 7.68 -10.20
CA HIS A 105 -11.60 8.61 -10.55
C HIS A 105 -11.38 8.73 -12.07
N PRO A 106 -11.99 9.74 -12.73
CA PRO A 106 -11.84 9.90 -14.18
C PRO A 106 -10.42 10.29 -14.58
N ASP A 107 -9.71 11.10 -13.78
CA ASP A 107 -8.31 11.49 -14.02
C ASP A 107 -7.35 10.71 -13.11
N LEU A 108 -6.69 9.70 -13.68
CA LEU A 108 -5.73 8.87 -12.95
C LEU A 108 -4.43 9.62 -12.66
N LEU A 109 -3.98 10.52 -13.53
CA LEU A 109 -2.71 11.22 -13.32
C LEU A 109 -2.84 12.23 -12.18
N ALA A 110 -3.97 12.94 -12.11
CA ALA A 110 -4.31 13.80 -10.99
C ALA A 110 -4.34 13.01 -9.67
N LEU A 111 -4.99 11.84 -9.66
CA LEU A 111 -5.05 10.96 -8.50
C LEU A 111 -3.65 10.56 -8.00
N TYR A 112 -2.73 10.21 -8.89
CA TYR A 112 -1.35 9.87 -8.49
C TYR A 112 -0.62 11.08 -7.90
N GLY A 113 -0.78 12.26 -8.49
CA GLY A 113 -0.20 13.50 -7.95
C GLY A 113 -0.71 13.82 -6.54
N GLU A 114 -2.02 13.69 -6.31
CA GLU A 114 -2.64 13.89 -5.00
C GLU A 114 -2.15 12.89 -3.95
N VAL A 115 -2.10 11.60 -4.31
CA VAL A 115 -1.64 10.53 -3.41
C VAL A 115 -0.16 10.71 -3.05
N GLU A 116 0.69 11.05 -4.02
CA GLU A 116 2.11 11.30 -3.76
C GLU A 116 2.31 12.53 -2.85
N ALA A 117 1.58 13.62 -3.11
CA ALA A 117 1.64 14.82 -2.29
C ALA A 117 1.20 14.55 -0.84
N ALA A 118 0.09 13.83 -0.66
CA ALA A 118 -0.38 13.42 0.66
C ALA A 118 0.65 12.53 1.38
N PHE A 119 1.20 11.53 0.68
CA PHE A 119 2.23 10.67 1.25
C PHE A 119 3.48 11.46 1.69
N LEU A 120 3.95 12.39 0.85
CA LEU A 120 5.09 13.24 1.18
C LEU A 120 4.86 14.10 2.41
N ALA A 121 3.64 14.62 2.58
CA ALA A 121 3.24 15.44 3.72
C ALA A 121 3.06 14.62 5.01
N ASP A 122 2.40 13.48 4.93
CA ASP A 122 1.94 12.72 6.10
C ASP A 122 2.98 11.71 6.61
N VAL A 123 3.79 11.14 5.71
CA VAL A 123 4.77 10.10 6.07
C VAL A 123 6.09 10.76 6.48
N PRO A 124 6.51 10.64 7.76
CA PRO A 124 7.67 11.36 8.28
C PRO A 124 8.94 11.08 7.48
N ALA A 125 9.65 12.15 7.11
CA ALA A 125 10.96 12.05 6.46
C ALA A 125 12.12 11.84 7.45
N THR A 126 11.81 11.63 8.73
CA THR A 126 12.76 11.41 9.82
C THR A 126 12.20 10.40 10.83
N GLY A 127 13.07 9.79 11.63
CA GLY A 127 12.70 8.84 12.68
C GLY A 127 12.59 7.39 12.20
N ALA A 128 12.13 6.52 13.09
CA ALA A 128 12.13 5.07 12.90
C ALA A 128 10.80 4.47 12.39
N GLY A 129 9.75 5.31 12.24
CA GLY A 129 8.43 4.86 11.77
C GLY A 129 7.73 3.88 12.72
N ASP A 130 7.91 4.06 14.03
CA ASP A 130 7.37 3.17 15.05
C ASP A 130 5.87 3.33 15.31
N ARG A 131 5.26 4.43 14.83
CA ARG A 131 3.85 4.75 14.99
C ARG A 131 2.99 3.57 14.54
N LEU A 132 2.01 3.20 15.35
CA LEU A 132 1.03 2.19 14.96
C LEU A 132 -0.05 2.80 14.05
N LEU A 133 -0.40 2.08 12.99
CA LEU A 133 -1.51 2.38 12.10
C LEU A 133 -2.67 1.43 12.40
N PRO A 134 -3.92 1.91 12.42
CA PRO A 134 -5.07 1.04 12.29
C PRO A 134 -5.12 0.56 10.84
N THR A 135 -5.16 -0.75 10.64
CA THR A 135 -5.11 -1.37 9.32
C THR A 135 -6.24 -2.42 9.23
N LEU A 136 -6.57 -2.88 8.02
CA LEU A 136 -7.65 -3.84 7.76
C LEU A 136 -7.76 -5.02 8.74
N VAL A 137 -6.64 -5.64 9.13
CA VAL A 137 -6.60 -6.80 10.05
C VAL A 137 -5.79 -6.53 11.32
N GLY A 138 -6.01 -5.39 11.97
CA GLY A 138 -5.41 -5.04 13.26
C GLY A 138 -4.53 -3.79 13.19
N SER A 139 -3.60 -3.62 14.14
CA SER A 139 -2.61 -2.54 14.08
C SER A 139 -1.24 -3.05 13.61
N MET A 140 -0.55 -2.24 12.81
CA MET A 140 0.79 -2.51 12.31
C MET A 140 1.68 -1.26 12.45
N ARG A 141 2.99 -1.44 12.66
CA ARG A 141 3.94 -0.32 12.61
C ARG A 141 3.98 0.30 11.22
N LEU A 142 4.07 1.63 11.14
CA LEU A 142 4.18 2.35 9.86
C LEU A 142 5.30 1.76 8.97
N THR A 143 6.49 1.53 9.51
CA THR A 143 7.61 0.96 8.74
C THR A 143 7.28 -0.40 8.13
N ASP A 144 6.62 -1.29 8.88
CA ASP A 144 6.20 -2.61 8.38
C ASP A 144 5.09 -2.45 7.33
N TYR A 145 4.15 -1.53 7.56
CA TYR A 145 3.07 -1.27 6.61
C TYR A 145 3.61 -0.73 5.28
N LEU A 146 4.62 0.15 5.31
CA LEU A 146 5.31 0.63 4.10
C LEU A 146 6.01 -0.51 3.34
N VAL A 147 6.49 -1.56 4.02
CA VAL A 147 7.01 -2.75 3.34
C VAL A 147 5.89 -3.46 2.57
N THR A 148 4.69 -3.55 3.13
CA THR A 148 3.54 -4.09 2.37
C THR A 148 3.28 -3.26 1.13
N ARG A 149 3.28 -1.92 1.24
CA ARG A 149 3.05 -1.03 0.09
C ARG A 149 4.16 -1.18 -0.96
N THR A 150 5.40 -1.38 -0.53
CA THR A 150 6.54 -1.65 -1.42
C THR A 150 6.32 -2.95 -2.19
N VAL A 151 5.88 -4.02 -1.52
CA VAL A 151 5.58 -5.31 -2.17
C VAL A 151 4.43 -5.15 -3.16
N GLU A 152 3.32 -4.54 -2.76
CA GLU A 152 2.16 -4.27 -3.63
C GLU A 152 2.58 -3.50 -4.89
N LEU A 153 3.40 -2.45 -4.72
CA LEU A 153 3.93 -1.69 -5.85
C LEU A 153 4.78 -2.57 -6.78
N ILE A 154 5.68 -3.39 -6.24
CA ILE A 154 6.58 -4.23 -7.05
C ILE A 154 5.81 -5.33 -7.80
N VAL A 155 4.81 -5.96 -7.17
CA VAL A 155 4.08 -7.08 -7.81
C VAL A 155 3.09 -6.60 -8.88
N HIS A 156 2.76 -5.30 -8.88
CA HIS A 156 1.81 -4.68 -9.81
C HIS A 156 2.47 -3.82 -10.90
N THR A 157 3.80 -3.81 -10.96
CA THR A 157 4.62 -3.18 -12.01
C THR A 157 5.39 -4.21 -12.80
#